data_AF-A0A838T4R2-F1
#
_entry.id   AF-A0A838T4R2-F1
#
_cell.length_a   1.000
_cell.length_b   1.000
_cell.length_c   1.000
_cell.angle_alpha   90.00
_cell.angle_beta   90.00
_cell.angle_gamma   90.00
#
_symmetry.space_group_name_H-M   'P 1'
#
loop_
_entity.id
_entity.type
_entity.pdbx_description
1 polymer ?
#
loop_
_entity_poly.entity_id
_entity_poly.type
_entity_poly.pdbx_seq_one_letter_code
_entity_poly.pdbx_strand_id
1 'polypeptide(L)'
;MNLQRNLQDLVWEKAARIPGMDPGLFRADEEGSMIRKTDFNSEISIYGWCYFHLKPVWEGGNDDLWNIKPLNYVNKLLNIAGCFNSLNEENFIWD
;
A
#
# COMPACT_ATOMS: atom_id res chain seq x y z
N MET A 1 7.12 -26.65 14.64
CA MET A 1 7.35 -25.28 14.15
C MET A 1 6.01 -24.75 13.66
N ASN A 2 5.34 -23.91 14.45
CA ASN A 2 4.03 -23.37 14.07
C ASN A 2 4.23 -22.39 12.91
N LEU A 3 3.87 -22.81 11.71
CA LEU A 3 3.83 -21.99 10.49
C LEU A 3 2.64 -21.03 10.56
N GLN A 4 2.64 -20.09 11.50
CA GLN A 4 1.77 -18.92 11.37
C GLN A 4 2.44 -17.98 10.39
N ARG A 5 1.90 -17.85 9.17
CA ARG A 5 2.23 -16.72 8.29
C ARG A 5 1.89 -15.45 9.05
N ASN A 6 2.86 -14.54 9.15
CA ASN A 6 2.58 -13.22 9.71
C ASN A 6 1.76 -12.40 8.71
N LEU A 7 1.07 -11.36 9.19
CA LEU A 7 0.24 -10.49 8.33
C LEU A 7 1.06 -9.90 7.16
N GLN A 8 2.34 -9.62 7.39
CA GLN A 8 3.23 -9.05 6.38
C GLN A 8 3.41 -9.96 5.17
N ASP A 9 3.59 -11.27 5.40
CA ASP A 9 3.68 -12.26 4.32
C ASP A 9 2.37 -12.35 3.53
N LEU A 10 1.22 -12.32 4.23
CA LEU A 10 -0.10 -12.38 3.58
C LEU A 10 -0.37 -11.14 2.72
N VAL A 11 0.01 -9.95 3.20
CA VAL A 11 -0.12 -8.70 2.43
C VAL A 11 0.90 -8.66 1.28
N TRP A 12 2.15 -9.09 1.52
CA TRP A 12 3.18 -9.22 0.49
C TRP A 12 2.74 -10.12 -0.66
N GLU A 13 2.03 -11.20 -0.35
CA GLU A 13 1.51 -12.13 -1.35
C GLU A 13 0.53 -11.49 -2.35
N LYS A 14 -0.12 -10.38 -1.98
CA LYS A 14 -1.03 -9.62 -2.85
C LYS A 14 -0.31 -8.81 -3.95
N ALA A 15 0.95 -8.44 -3.74
CA ALA A 15 1.72 -7.70 -4.74
C ALA A 15 2.06 -8.60 -5.94
N ALA A 16 2.11 -8.02 -7.13
CA ALA A 16 2.38 -8.73 -8.37
C ALA A 16 3.83 -9.21 -8.46
N ARG A 17 4.06 -10.38 -9.04
CA ARG A 17 5.42 -10.88 -9.33
C ARG A 17 5.99 -10.14 -10.54
N ILE A 18 7.26 -9.76 -10.46
CA ILE A 18 7.97 -9.12 -11.56
C ILE A 18 8.74 -10.19 -12.34
N PRO A 19 8.51 -10.37 -13.66
CA PRO A 19 9.25 -11.33 -14.46
C PRO A 19 10.77 -11.09 -14.38
N GLY A 20 11.53 -12.16 -14.15
CA GLY A 20 13.00 -12.09 -14.05
C GLY A 20 13.56 -11.64 -12.69
N MET A 21 12.71 -11.37 -11.69
CA MET A 21 13.13 -11.04 -10.33
C MET A 21 12.71 -12.12 -9.32
N ASP A 22 13.44 -12.21 -8.20
CA ASP A 22 13.06 -13.10 -7.10
C ASP A 22 11.81 -12.56 -6.38
N PRO A 23 10.66 -13.29 -6.42
CA PRO A 23 9.41 -12.86 -5.80
C PRO A 23 9.45 -12.86 -4.25
N GLY A 24 10.49 -13.44 -3.65
CA GLY A 24 10.80 -13.35 -2.22
C GLY A 24 11.49 -12.05 -1.83
N LEU A 25 12.10 -11.35 -2.79
CA LEU A 25 12.80 -10.09 -2.58
C LEU A 25 12.04 -8.90 -3.14
N PHE A 26 11.54 -9.02 -4.38
CA PHE A 26 10.94 -7.93 -5.13
C PHE A 26 9.58 -8.30 -5.70
N ARG A 27 8.66 -7.35 -5.63
CA ARG A 27 7.32 -7.41 -6.23
C ARG A 27 6.92 -6.02 -6.71
N ALA A 28 5.85 -5.94 -7.48
CA ALA A 28 5.24 -4.68 -7.88
C ALA A 28 3.93 -4.47 -7.11
N ASP A 29 3.72 -3.27 -6.58
CA ASP A 29 2.41 -2.87 -6.07
C ASP A 29 1.39 -2.74 -7.21
N GLU A 30 0.13 -2.45 -6.87
CA GLU A 30 -0.94 -2.34 -7.87
C GLU A 30 -0.79 -1.15 -8.84
N GLU A 31 0.03 -0.16 -8.49
CA GLU A 31 0.33 1.00 -9.33
C GLU A 31 1.59 0.75 -10.20
N GLY A 32 2.19 -0.45 -10.10
CA GLY A 32 3.35 -0.87 -10.88
C GLY A 32 4.70 -0.48 -10.26
N SER A 33 4.71 0.16 -9.09
CA SER A 33 5.95 0.52 -8.39
C SER A 33 6.59 -0.70 -7.76
N MET A 34 7.91 -0.80 -7.90
CA MET A 34 8.68 -1.88 -7.30
C MET A 34 8.78 -1.69 -5.78
N ILE A 35 8.55 -2.78 -5.05
CA ILE A 35 8.66 -2.85 -3.60
C ILE A 35 9.63 -3.97 -3.21
N ARG A 36 10.37 -3.79 -2.12
CA ARG A 36 11.34 -4.76 -1.62
C ARG A 36 10.90 -5.30 -0.27
N LYS A 37 10.89 -6.63 -0.10
CA LYS A 37 10.32 -7.29 1.09
C LYS A 37 10.94 -6.79 2.41
N THR A 38 12.25 -6.54 2.41
CA THR A 38 13.00 -6.05 3.59
C THR A 38 12.75 -4.58 3.92
N ASP A 39 12.16 -3.81 3.01
CA ASP A 39 11.97 -2.36 3.14
C ASP A 39 10.56 -2.02 3.62
N PHE A 40 9.93 -2.96 4.34
CA PHE A 40 8.65 -2.74 4.95
C PHE A 40 8.73 -1.61 6.00
N ASN A 41 7.83 -0.64 5.91
CA ASN A 41 7.80 0.61 6.69
C ASN A 41 9.05 1.49 6.53
N SER A 42 9.82 1.32 5.45
CA SER A 42 10.90 2.25 5.11
C SER A 42 10.36 3.42 4.30
N GLU A 43 10.43 4.63 4.84
CA GLU A 43 10.02 5.86 4.13
C GLU A 43 11.15 6.46 3.27
N ILE A 44 12.38 6.02 3.53
CA ILE A 44 13.60 6.52 2.88
C ILE A 44 14.02 5.69 1.66
N SER A 45 13.58 4.43 1.59
CA SER A 45 13.92 3.56 0.48
C SER A 45 13.01 3.83 -0.71
N ILE A 46 13.59 3.88 -1.92
CA ILE A 46 12.82 3.92 -3.17
C ILE A 46 11.93 2.68 -3.37
N TYR A 47 12.26 1.57 -2.70
CA TYR A 47 11.48 0.32 -2.71
C TYR A 47 10.64 0.14 -1.43
N GLY A 48 10.57 1.19 -0.61
CA GLY A 48 9.83 1.22 0.64
C GLY A 48 8.34 1.04 0.40
N TRP A 49 7.70 0.26 1.27
CA TRP A 49 6.27 -0.02 1.17
C TRP A 49 5.66 -0.18 2.54
N CYS A 50 4.35 0.03 2.62
CA CYS A 50 3.58 -0.09 3.85
C CYS A 50 2.23 -0.77 3.59
N TYR A 51 1.51 -1.02 4.68
CA TYR A 51 0.10 -1.34 4.60
C TYR A 51 -0.69 -0.11 4.22
N PHE A 52 -1.56 -0.26 3.22
CA PHE A 52 -2.50 0.76 2.81
C PHE A 52 -3.92 0.21 2.95
N HIS A 53 -4.78 0.97 3.63
CA HIS A 53 -6.19 0.63 3.83
C HIS A 53 -7.03 1.07 2.63
N LEU A 54 -7.81 0.16 2.07
CA LEU A 54 -8.68 0.42 0.92
C LEU A 54 -9.89 1.27 1.31
N LYS A 55 -10.48 1.00 2.47
CA LYS A 55 -11.59 1.74 3.06
C LYS A 55 -11.17 2.37 4.39
N PRO A 56 -11.54 3.64 4.63
CA PRO A 56 -11.32 4.27 5.93
C PRO A 56 -12.30 3.74 6.98
N VAL A 57 -11.95 3.93 8.26
CA VAL A 57 -12.73 3.41 9.40
C VAL A 57 -14.19 3.89 9.39
N TRP A 58 -14.42 5.15 9.02
CA TRP A 58 -15.76 5.74 8.99
C TRP A 58 -16.67 5.21 7.87
N GLU A 59 -16.12 4.53 6.85
CA GLU A 59 -16.88 3.79 5.83
C GLU A 59 -16.97 2.28 6.13
N GLY A 60 -16.64 1.87 7.35
CA GLY A 60 -16.62 0.46 7.76
C GLY A 60 -15.33 -0.28 7.39
N GLY A 61 -14.23 0.44 7.13
CA GLY A 61 -12.90 -0.15 7.02
C GLY A 61 -12.34 -0.63 8.37
N ASN A 62 -11.46 -1.62 8.33
CA ASN A 62 -10.77 -2.18 9.50
C ASN A 62 -9.36 -2.70 9.12
N ASP A 63 -8.65 -3.32 10.07
CA ASP A 63 -7.31 -3.87 9.86
C ASP A 63 -7.31 -5.32 9.32
N ASP A 64 -8.43 -5.79 8.80
CA ASP A 64 -8.50 -7.14 8.23
C ASP A 64 -7.73 -7.22 6.92
N LEU A 65 -7.24 -8.42 6.61
CA LEU A 65 -6.49 -8.68 5.39
C LEU A 65 -7.22 -8.22 4.12
N TRP A 66 -8.55 -8.30 4.05
CA TRP A 66 -9.30 -7.86 2.86
C TRP A 66 -9.15 -6.35 2.60
N ASN A 67 -9.02 -5.54 3.66
CA ASN A 67 -8.95 -4.09 3.59
C ASN A 67 -7.52 -3.58 3.42
N ILE A 68 -6.50 -4.43 3.52
CA ILE A 68 -5.09 -4.02 3.46
C ILE A 68 -4.46 -4.48 2.13
N LYS A 69 -3.73 -3.57 1.49
CA LYS A 69 -2.86 -3.87 0.34
C LYS A 69 -1.42 -3.39 0.59
N PRO A 70 -0.41 -3.99 -0.07
CA PRO A 70 0.93 -3.42 -0.13
C PRO A 70 0.91 -2.22 -1.08
N LEU A 71 1.48 -1.09 -0.66
CA LEU A 71 1.63 0.09 -1.51
C LEU A 71 3.00 0.72 -1.29
N ASN A 72 3.65 1.16 -2.37
CA ASN A 72 4.89 1.93 -2.29
C ASN A 72 4.66 3.24 -1.51
N TYR A 73 5.67 3.68 -0.76
CA TYR A 73 5.53 4.87 0.09
C TYR A 73 5.28 6.16 -0.72
N VAL A 74 5.92 6.31 -1.89
CA VAL A 74 5.70 7.46 -2.77
C VAL A 74 4.26 7.46 -3.30
N ASN A 75 3.76 6.29 -3.71
CA ASN A 75 2.39 6.12 -4.19
C ASN A 75 1.36 6.44 -3.09
N LYS A 76 1.61 6.01 -1.85
CA LYS A 76 0.80 6.39 -0.69
C LYS A 76 0.71 7.92 -0.55
N LEU A 77 1.84 8.63 -0.61
CA LEU A 77 1.86 10.09 -0.48
C LEU A 77 1.09 10.76 -1.63
N LEU A 78 1.24 10.27 -2.86
CA LEU A 78 0.49 10.76 -4.02
C LEU A 78 -1.02 10.55 -3.85
N ASN A 79 -1.44 9.40 -3.34
CA ASN A 79 -2.85 9.07 -3.09
C ASN A 79 -3.46 10.03 -2.06
N ILE A 80 -2.77 10.26 -0.94
CA ILE A 80 -3.21 11.18 0.12
C ILE A 80 -3.27 12.63 -0.39
N ALA A 81 -2.26 13.06 -1.14
CA ALA A 81 -2.24 14.41 -1.72
C ALA A 81 -3.37 14.62 -2.72
N GLY A 82 -3.67 13.63 -3.55
CA GLY A 82 -4.82 13.65 -4.47
C GLY A 82 -6.15 13.80 -3.74
N CYS A 83 -6.39 13.00 -2.68
CA CYS A 83 -7.60 13.11 -1.86
C CYS A 83 -7.74 14.48 -1.17
N PHE A 84 -6.64 15.10 -0.74
CA PHE A 84 -6.70 16.43 -0.15
C PHE A 84 -7.17 17.48 -1.16
N ASN A 85 -6.73 17.40 -2.42
CA ASN A 85 -7.17 18.32 -3.46
C ASN A 85 -8.65 18.14 -3.81
N SER A 86 -9.15 16.91 -3.91
CA SER A 86 -10.58 16.67 -4.18
C SER A 86 -11.50 17.19 -3.07
N LEU A 87 -11.08 17.09 -1.80
CA LEU A 87 -11.83 17.67 -0.68
C LEU A 87 -11.84 19.20 -0.69
N ASN A 88 -10.81 19.85 -1.25
CA ASN A 88 -10.78 21.31 -1.37
C ASN A 88 -11.60 21.82 -2.56
N GLU A 89 -11.70 21.05 -3.65
CA GLU A 89 -12.52 21.41 -4.82
C GLU A 89 -14.03 21.35 -4.51
N GLU A 90 -14.49 20.39 -3.70
CA GLU A 90 -15.90 20.32 -3.27
C GLU A 90 -16.29 21.43 -2.28
N ASN A 91 -15.32 22.09 -1.65
CA ASN A 91 -15.54 23.18 -0.68
C ASN A 91 -15.42 24.59 -1.30
N PHE A 92 -15.29 24.72 -2.62
CA PHE A 92 -15.20 26.01 -3.33
C PHE A 92 -16.38 26.23 -4.31
N ILE A 93 -17.57 25.80 -3.91
CA ILE A 93 -18.83 26.34 -4.44
C ILE A 93 -19.35 27.33 -3.39
N TRP A 94 -19.05 28.61 -3.59
CA TRP A 94 -19.71 29.69 -2.86
C TRP A 94 -20.88 30.19 -3.71
N ASP A 95 -22.09 30.13 -3.15
CA ASP A 95 -23.25 30.95 -3.55
C ASP A 95 -22.92 32.45 -3.50
#